data_AF-A0A4R8T5L1-F1
#
_entry.id   AF-A0A4R8T5L1-F1
#
_cell.length_a   1.000
_cell.length_b   1.000
_cell.length_c   1.000
_cell.angle_alpha   90.00
_cell.angle_beta   90.00
_cell.angle_gamma   90.00
#
_symmetry.space_group_name_H-M   'P 1'
#
loop_
_entity.id
_entity.type
_entity.pdbx_description
1 polymer ?
#
loop_
_entity_poly.entity_id
_entity_poly.type
_entity_poly.pdbx_seq_one_letter_code
_entity_poly.pdbx_strand_id
1 'polypeptide(L)'
;MAALVLFGIAYPDNLRSRLWRNGGEEGWCSNPRLRIYFYANHEEPPEIPLIWSQNLTTSNMATAVLGLAVFFARLTMAALHYDARWTNLSYDIFLTMLWVFSAGAQNGSDLTDAQHLMERPWYLVRSCDDSWLQNRGWCRIAKWEYAWAILAASFYLSRIIVGLGSMVYEKGRRDGATASFNEWHWEGRAVMSYKDADGEFVPVPADRL
;
A
#
# COMPACT_ATOMS: atom_id res chain seq x y z
N MET A 1 -12.55 -8.19 1.43
CA MET A 1 -13.57 -9.00 0.73
C MET A 1 -13.81 -8.51 -0.69
N ALA A 2 -14.14 -7.23 -0.94
CA ALA A 2 -14.36 -6.72 -2.31
C ALA A 2 -13.15 -6.93 -3.26
N ALA A 3 -11.93 -6.71 -2.78
CA ALA A 3 -10.70 -6.99 -3.54
C ALA A 3 -10.65 -8.42 -4.11
N LEU A 4 -10.95 -9.42 -3.27
CA LEU A 4 -10.90 -10.82 -3.66
C LEU A 4 -11.97 -11.19 -4.69
N VAL A 5 -13.15 -10.56 -4.61
CA VAL A 5 -14.19 -10.78 -5.61
C VAL A 5 -13.75 -10.16 -6.94
N LEU A 6 -13.24 -8.92 -6.93
CA LEU A 6 -12.78 -8.24 -8.14
C LEU A 6 -11.64 -9.01 -8.82
N PHE A 7 -10.53 -9.26 -8.10
CA PHE A 7 -9.38 -9.98 -8.64
C PHE A 7 -9.65 -11.47 -8.88
N GLY A 8 -10.60 -12.06 -8.14
CA GLY A 8 -11.04 -13.44 -8.34
C GLY A 8 -11.84 -13.63 -9.63
N ILE A 9 -12.69 -12.67 -9.99
CA ILE A 9 -13.41 -12.68 -11.28
C ILE A 9 -12.44 -12.49 -12.46
N ALA A 10 -11.39 -11.69 -12.27
CA ALA A 10 -10.35 -11.49 -13.28
C ALA A 10 -9.44 -12.72 -13.47
N TYR A 11 -9.38 -13.60 -12.47
CA TYR A 11 -8.55 -14.81 -12.50
C TYR A 11 -9.27 -16.01 -13.14
N PRO A 12 -8.60 -16.83 -13.96
CA PRO A 12 -7.26 -16.63 -14.52
C PRO A 12 -7.31 -15.80 -15.81
N ASP A 13 -6.47 -14.76 -15.90
CA ASP A 13 -6.10 -13.81 -17.00
C ASP A 13 -7.01 -13.54 -18.22
N ASN A 14 -8.26 -13.98 -18.18
CA ASN A 14 -9.24 -13.87 -19.24
C ASN A 14 -9.65 -12.41 -19.43
N LEU A 15 -9.71 -11.66 -18.33
CA LEU A 15 -10.07 -10.25 -18.33
C LEU A 15 -9.04 -9.43 -19.12
N ARG A 16 -7.75 -9.56 -18.79
CA ARG A 16 -6.68 -8.78 -19.44
C ARG A 16 -6.45 -9.20 -20.87
N SER A 17 -6.47 -10.50 -21.15
CA SER A 17 -6.35 -11.02 -22.53
C SER A 17 -7.46 -10.50 -23.44
N ARG A 18 -8.71 -10.40 -22.96
CA ARG A 18 -9.84 -9.85 -23.73
C ARG A 18 -9.70 -8.34 -23.97
N LEU A 19 -9.29 -7.59 -22.97
CA LEU A 19 -9.09 -6.15 -23.09
C LEU A 19 -7.90 -5.81 -23.99
N TRP A 20 -6.82 -6.60 -23.92
CA TRP A 20 -5.66 -6.46 -24.79
C TRP A 20 -6.04 -6.72 -26.25
N ARG A 21 -6.77 -7.82 -26.51
CA ARG A 21 -7.27 -8.14 -27.86
C ARG A 21 -8.18 -7.06 -28.41
N ASN A 22 -9.07 -6.50 -27.59
CA ASN A 22 -9.96 -5.42 -28.02
C ASN A 22 -9.17 -4.18 -28.43
N GLY A 23 -8.31 -3.66 -27.54
CA GLY A 23 -7.48 -2.49 -27.85
C GLY A 23 -6.55 -2.72 -29.04
N GLY A 24 -6.03 -3.93 -29.22
CA GLY A 24 -5.15 -4.27 -30.34
C GLY A 24 -5.84 -4.36 -31.70
N GLU A 25 -7.12 -4.75 -31.76
CA GLU A 25 -7.87 -4.77 -33.02
C GLU A 25 -8.39 -3.37 -33.40
N GLU A 26 -8.66 -2.53 -32.41
CA GLU A 26 -9.04 -1.11 -32.60
C GLU A 26 -7.81 -0.19 -32.82
N GLY A 27 -6.59 -0.73 -32.74
CA GLY A 27 -5.35 0.02 -32.97
C GLY A 27 -4.96 0.98 -31.84
N TRP A 28 -5.36 0.71 -30.59
CA TRP A 28 -5.04 1.55 -29.43
C TRP A 28 -3.83 1.07 -28.63
N CYS A 29 -3.44 -0.20 -28.79
CA CYS A 29 -2.29 -0.81 -28.15
C CYS A 29 -1.73 -1.92 -29.02
N SER A 30 -0.66 -2.58 -28.58
CA SER A 30 -0.12 -3.74 -29.28
C SER A 30 -1.20 -4.82 -29.46
N ASN A 31 -1.17 -5.56 -30.57
CA ASN A 31 -2.14 -6.62 -30.82
C ASN A 31 -1.57 -8.00 -30.46
N PRO A 32 -2.18 -8.75 -29.53
CA PRO A 32 -1.69 -10.07 -29.13
C PRO A 32 -1.67 -11.10 -30.27
N ARG A 33 -2.47 -10.91 -31.33
CA ARG A 33 -2.49 -11.81 -32.50
C ARG A 33 -1.24 -11.69 -33.36
N LEU A 34 -0.55 -10.55 -33.34
CA LEU A 34 0.68 -10.36 -34.11
C LEU A 34 1.76 -11.38 -33.72
N ARG A 35 1.72 -11.89 -32.49
CA ARG A 35 2.63 -12.94 -32.02
C ARG A 35 2.57 -14.22 -32.85
N ILE A 36 1.40 -14.57 -33.40
CA ILE A 36 1.26 -15.74 -34.29
C ILE A 36 2.04 -15.53 -35.59
N TYR A 37 2.06 -14.31 -36.12
CA TYR A 37 2.82 -13.97 -37.32
C TYR A 37 4.33 -14.06 -37.08
N PHE A 38 4.83 -13.58 -35.94
CA PHE A 38 6.24 -13.75 -35.54
C PHE A 38 6.63 -15.23 -35.49
N TYR A 39 5.82 -16.08 -34.84
CA TYR A 39 6.08 -17.52 -34.78
C TYR A 39 6.05 -18.18 -36.18
N ALA A 40 5.13 -17.79 -37.05
CA ALA A 40 5.04 -18.32 -38.41
C ALA A 40 6.23 -17.91 -39.28
N ASN A 41 6.84 -16.75 -39.01
CA ASN A 41 8.02 -16.24 -39.71
C ASN A 41 9.34 -16.67 -39.04
N HIS A 42 9.31 -17.54 -38.02
CA HIS A 42 10.48 -17.94 -37.23
C HIS A 42 11.20 -16.76 -36.55
N GLU A 43 10.47 -15.71 -36.22
CA GLU A 43 10.95 -14.54 -35.48
C GLU A 43 10.53 -14.62 -34.01
N GLU A 44 11.35 -14.09 -33.11
CA GLU A 44 11.00 -14.00 -31.69
C GLU A 44 9.96 -12.90 -31.48
N PRO A 45 8.75 -13.21 -30.95
CA PRO A 45 7.77 -12.18 -30.67
C PRO A 45 8.26 -11.30 -29.53
N PRO A 46 7.88 -10.01 -29.54
CA PRO A 46 8.33 -9.11 -28.50
C PRO A 46 7.69 -9.46 -27.14
N GLU A 47 8.36 -9.06 -26.06
CA GLU A 47 7.94 -9.39 -24.70
C GLU A 47 6.55 -8.82 -24.38
N ILE A 48 5.75 -9.61 -23.65
CA ILE A 48 4.42 -9.20 -23.23
C ILE A 48 4.56 -8.09 -22.17
N PRO A 49 3.98 -6.90 -22.38
CA PRO A 49 3.97 -5.85 -21.37
C PRO A 49 3.43 -6.36 -20.03
N LEU A 50 4.04 -5.90 -18.92
CA LEU A 50 3.63 -6.30 -17.56
C LEU A 50 2.14 -6.12 -17.33
N ILE A 51 1.55 -5.04 -17.88
CA ILE A 51 0.12 -4.75 -17.77
C ILE A 51 -0.76 -5.87 -18.33
N TRP A 52 -0.33 -6.55 -19.38
CA TRP A 52 -1.07 -7.65 -20.03
C TRP A 52 -0.62 -9.03 -19.56
N SER A 53 0.30 -9.09 -18.60
CA SER A 53 0.87 -10.34 -18.13
C SER A 53 -0.02 -11.03 -17.08
N GLN A 54 -0.06 -12.37 -17.15
CA GLN A 54 -0.65 -13.21 -16.11
C GLN A 54 0.07 -13.04 -14.76
N ASN A 55 1.36 -12.68 -14.77
CA ASN A 55 2.14 -12.43 -13.56
C ASN A 55 1.52 -11.29 -12.73
N LEU A 56 1.11 -10.20 -13.38
CA LEU A 56 0.45 -9.10 -12.71
C LEU A 56 -0.92 -9.51 -12.14
N THR A 57 -1.72 -10.26 -12.90
CA THR A 57 -3.04 -10.75 -12.45
C THR A 57 -2.89 -11.65 -11.21
N THR A 58 -1.92 -12.56 -11.25
CA THR A 58 -1.60 -13.48 -10.13
C THR A 58 -1.08 -12.71 -8.91
N SER A 59 -0.20 -11.73 -9.10
CA SER A 59 0.34 -10.90 -8.00
C SER A 59 -0.75 -10.06 -7.32
N ASN A 60 -1.67 -9.49 -8.10
CA ASN A 60 -2.81 -8.74 -7.56
C ASN A 60 -3.75 -9.64 -6.75
N MET A 61 -4.05 -10.84 -7.26
CA MET A 61 -4.85 -11.84 -6.55
C MET A 61 -4.16 -12.27 -5.25
N ALA A 62 -2.86 -12.57 -5.29
CA ALA A 62 -2.08 -12.90 -4.09
C ALA A 62 -2.10 -11.77 -3.06
N THR A 63 -1.97 -10.51 -3.50
CA THR A 63 -2.08 -9.32 -2.64
C THR A 63 -3.46 -9.24 -1.98
N ALA A 64 -4.53 -9.53 -2.71
CA ALA A 64 -5.89 -9.56 -2.17
C ALA A 64 -6.08 -10.68 -1.13
N VAL A 65 -5.51 -11.86 -1.37
CA VAL A 65 -5.52 -13.00 -0.42
C VAL A 65 -4.73 -12.66 0.85
N LEU A 66 -3.52 -12.12 0.71
CA LEU A 66 -2.70 -11.68 1.83
C LEU A 66 -3.40 -10.59 2.65
N GLY A 67 -4.02 -9.61 1.98
CA GLY A 67 -4.81 -8.58 2.65
C GLY A 67 -5.97 -9.14 3.48
N LEU A 68 -6.67 -10.16 2.97
CA LEU A 68 -7.71 -10.85 3.72
C LEU A 68 -7.13 -11.64 4.92
N ALA A 69 -6.03 -12.34 4.71
CA ALA A 69 -5.37 -13.11 5.78
C ALA A 69 -4.91 -12.19 6.92
N VAL A 70 -4.29 -11.04 6.60
CA VAL A 70 -3.90 -10.03 7.60
C VAL A 70 -5.13 -9.46 8.30
N PHE A 71 -6.23 -9.21 7.58
CA PHE A 71 -7.48 -8.75 8.19
C PHE A 71 -8.00 -9.75 9.24
N PHE A 72 -8.04 -11.05 8.92
CA PHE A 72 -8.44 -12.08 9.87
C PHE A 72 -7.47 -12.19 11.05
N ALA A 73 -6.15 -12.14 10.81
CA ALA A 73 -5.16 -12.15 11.88
C ALA A 73 -5.35 -10.95 12.83
N ARG A 74 -5.69 -9.78 12.30
CA ARG A 74 -6.02 -8.60 13.14
C ARG A 74 -7.30 -8.77 13.91
N LEU A 75 -8.33 -9.34 13.29
CA LEU A 75 -9.60 -9.61 13.96
C LEU A 75 -9.39 -10.57 15.14
N THR A 76 -8.57 -11.61 14.98
CA THR A 76 -8.27 -12.54 16.07
C THR A 76 -7.42 -11.89 17.16
N MET A 77 -6.39 -11.10 16.81
CA MET A 77 -5.62 -10.33 17.80
C MET A 77 -6.49 -9.37 18.60
N ALA A 78 -7.42 -8.67 17.93
CA ALA A 78 -8.36 -7.77 18.58
C ALA A 78 -9.33 -8.53 19.51
N ALA A 79 -9.83 -9.69 19.09
CA ALA A 79 -10.69 -10.54 19.91
C ALA A 79 -9.98 -11.11 21.15
N LEU A 80 -8.66 -11.34 21.07
CA LEU A 80 -7.82 -11.79 22.17
C LEU A 80 -7.28 -10.65 23.03
N HIS A 81 -7.69 -9.40 22.78
CA HIS A 81 -7.17 -8.19 23.44
C HIS A 81 -5.63 -8.04 23.35
N TYR A 82 -5.02 -8.59 22.31
CA TYR A 82 -3.58 -8.51 22.08
C TYR A 82 -3.26 -7.32 21.16
N ASP A 83 -2.70 -6.23 21.73
CA ASP A 83 -2.31 -5.05 20.97
C ASP A 83 -0.84 -5.11 20.53
N ALA A 84 -0.60 -5.75 19.38
CA ALA A 84 0.72 -5.83 18.76
C ALA A 84 0.98 -4.62 17.84
N ARG A 85 1.15 -3.44 18.43
CA ARG A 85 1.27 -2.17 17.69
C ARG A 85 2.34 -2.18 16.58
N TRP A 86 3.52 -2.73 16.87
CA TRP A 86 4.60 -2.86 15.89
C TRP A 86 4.26 -3.84 14.77
N THR A 87 3.66 -4.99 15.10
CA THR A 87 3.23 -5.98 14.12
C THR A 87 2.17 -5.41 13.18
N ASN A 88 1.19 -4.67 13.74
CA ASN A 88 0.18 -3.97 12.95
C ASN A 88 0.80 -2.93 12.01
N LEU A 89 1.74 -2.13 12.49
CA LEU A 89 2.45 -1.16 11.66
C LEU A 89 3.21 -1.83 10.50
N SER A 90 3.95 -2.90 10.78
CA SER A 90 4.69 -3.66 9.76
C SER A 90 3.77 -4.22 8.68
N TYR A 91 2.61 -4.74 9.06
CA TYR A 91 1.59 -5.19 8.11
C TYR A 91 1.02 -4.03 7.27
N ASP A 92 0.74 -2.87 7.87
CA ASP A 92 0.24 -1.71 7.13
C ASP A 92 1.27 -1.23 6.10
N ILE A 93 2.56 -1.17 6.46
CA ILE A 93 3.67 -0.82 5.55
C ILE A 93 3.74 -1.81 4.38
N PHE A 94 3.77 -3.11 4.69
CA PHE A 94 3.89 -4.15 3.68
C PHE A 94 2.70 -4.15 2.71
N LEU A 95 1.47 -4.06 3.21
CA LEU A 95 0.28 -3.99 2.37
C LEU A 95 0.24 -2.70 1.54
N THR A 96 0.66 -1.56 2.10
CA THR A 96 0.77 -0.31 1.34
C THR A 96 1.71 -0.48 0.16
N MET A 97 2.89 -1.06 0.37
CA MET A 97 3.86 -1.31 -0.69
C MET A 97 3.28 -2.19 -1.82
N LEU A 98 2.62 -3.28 -1.45
CA LEU A 98 1.99 -4.19 -2.44
C LEU A 98 0.88 -3.49 -3.23
N TRP A 99 0.01 -2.73 -2.58
CA TRP A 99 -1.07 -1.99 -3.27
C TRP A 99 -0.55 -0.86 -4.15
N VAL A 100 0.51 -0.17 -3.74
CA VAL A 100 1.17 0.86 -4.57
C VAL A 100 1.81 0.22 -5.81
N PHE A 101 2.54 -0.89 -5.65
CA PHE A 101 3.12 -1.61 -6.79
C PHE A 101 2.03 -2.14 -7.73
N SER A 102 0.96 -2.71 -7.17
CA SER A 102 -0.21 -3.15 -7.92
C SER A 102 -0.85 -2.02 -8.73
N ALA A 103 -1.05 -0.84 -8.14
CA ALA A 103 -1.59 0.33 -8.83
C ALA A 103 -0.64 0.83 -9.92
N GLY A 104 0.67 0.89 -9.64
CA GLY A 104 1.69 1.30 -10.61
C GLY A 104 1.75 0.37 -11.82
N ALA A 105 1.78 -0.94 -11.59
CA ALA A 105 1.81 -1.93 -12.66
C ALA A 105 0.49 -1.97 -13.46
N GLN A 106 -0.66 -1.73 -12.82
CA GLN A 106 -1.95 -1.58 -13.50
C GLN A 106 -2.06 -0.31 -14.35
N ASN A 107 -1.28 0.73 -14.03
CA ASN A 107 -1.18 1.95 -14.83
C ASN A 107 0.05 1.91 -15.76
N GLY A 108 0.64 0.73 -16.00
CA GLY A 108 1.82 0.57 -16.83
C GLY A 108 1.54 0.83 -18.32
N SER A 109 2.58 1.25 -19.03
CA SER A 109 2.57 1.46 -20.48
C SER A 109 2.75 0.15 -21.25
N ASP A 110 2.25 0.14 -22.48
CA ASP A 110 2.57 -0.83 -23.52
C ASP A 110 3.28 -0.09 -24.65
N LEU A 111 4.59 -0.30 -24.75
CA LEU A 111 5.48 0.33 -25.73
C LEU A 111 6.05 -0.72 -26.70
N THR A 112 5.43 -1.90 -26.74
CA THR A 112 5.94 -3.05 -27.47
C THR A 112 5.78 -2.88 -28.99
N ASP A 113 4.80 -2.12 -29.42
CA ASP A 113 4.56 -1.77 -30.82
C ASP A 113 4.81 -0.27 -31.06
N ALA A 114 5.82 0.04 -31.89
CA ALA A 114 6.19 1.41 -32.21
C ALA A 114 5.09 2.17 -32.99
N GLN A 115 4.18 1.46 -33.67
CA GLN A 115 3.06 2.07 -34.39
C GLN A 115 1.84 2.32 -33.49
N HIS A 116 1.70 1.55 -32.41
CA HIS A 116 0.55 1.61 -31.48
C HIS A 116 1.03 1.79 -30.03
N LEU A 117 1.68 2.94 -29.80
CA LEU A 117 2.19 3.29 -28.47
C LEU A 117 1.05 3.60 -27.50
N MET A 118 1.13 2.99 -26.32
CA MET A 118 0.16 3.18 -25.25
C MET A 118 0.89 3.52 -23.94
N GLU A 119 1.01 4.81 -23.62
CA GLU A 119 1.62 5.24 -22.34
C GLU A 119 0.80 4.82 -21.11
N ARG A 120 -0.52 4.75 -21.25
CA ARG A 120 -1.44 4.34 -20.20
C ARG A 120 -2.49 3.39 -20.75
N PRO A 121 -2.98 2.42 -19.96
CA PRO A 121 -3.96 1.46 -20.44
C PRO A 121 -5.17 2.15 -21.06
N TRP A 122 -5.53 1.75 -22.28
CA TRP A 122 -6.59 2.38 -23.05
C TRP A 122 -7.92 2.44 -22.27
N TYR A 123 -8.23 1.40 -21.48
CA TYR A 123 -9.45 1.32 -20.70
C TYR A 123 -9.47 2.33 -19.54
N LEU A 124 -8.35 2.91 -19.12
CA LEU A 124 -8.32 3.99 -18.14
C LEU A 124 -8.53 5.37 -18.77
N VAL A 125 -8.05 5.56 -20.00
CA VAL A 125 -8.12 6.85 -20.71
C VAL A 125 -9.44 7.03 -21.45
N ARG A 126 -10.02 5.93 -21.96
CA ARG A 126 -11.23 5.93 -22.79
C ARG A 126 -12.50 5.54 -22.01
N SER A 127 -13.66 5.77 -22.63
CA SER A 127 -14.93 5.26 -22.10
C SER A 127 -15.02 3.76 -22.34
N CYS A 128 -15.74 3.06 -21.46
CA CYS A 128 -16.05 1.65 -21.71
C CYS A 128 -17.08 1.46 -22.82
N ASP A 129 -17.74 2.53 -23.28
CA ASP A 129 -18.69 2.45 -24.40
C ASP A 129 -18.01 2.26 -25.76
N ASP A 130 -16.76 2.72 -25.88
CA ASP A 130 -15.89 2.53 -27.06
C ASP A 130 -15.47 1.07 -27.22
N SER A 131 -15.52 0.29 -26.13
CA SER A 131 -15.18 -1.12 -26.16
C SER A 131 -16.29 -1.97 -26.80
N TRP A 132 -15.93 -3.14 -27.36
CA TRP A 132 -16.92 -4.11 -27.85
C TRP A 132 -18.02 -4.38 -26.82
N LEU A 133 -19.24 -4.59 -27.30
CA LEU A 133 -20.43 -4.75 -26.45
C LEU A 133 -20.24 -5.83 -25.37
N GLN A 134 -19.58 -6.94 -25.72
CA GLN A 134 -19.28 -8.06 -24.81
C GLN A 134 -18.18 -7.74 -23.79
N ASN A 135 -17.34 -6.72 -24.06
CA ASN A 135 -16.20 -6.32 -23.24
C ASN A 135 -16.45 -5.11 -22.34
N ARG A 136 -17.62 -4.46 -22.45
CA ARG A 136 -17.99 -3.32 -21.60
C ARG A 136 -17.97 -3.65 -20.12
N GLY A 137 -18.48 -4.82 -19.74
CA GLY A 137 -18.45 -5.30 -18.36
C GLY A 137 -17.03 -5.48 -17.84
N TRP A 138 -16.18 -6.13 -18.64
CA TRP A 138 -14.76 -6.34 -18.34
C TRP A 138 -13.98 -5.03 -18.19
N CYS A 139 -14.26 -4.03 -19.05
CA CYS A 139 -13.66 -2.70 -18.95
C CYS A 139 -14.02 -2.01 -17.62
N ARG A 140 -15.29 -2.09 -17.19
CA ARG A 140 -15.72 -1.51 -15.89
C ARG A 140 -15.03 -2.20 -14.72
N ILE A 141 -14.93 -3.54 -14.77
CA ILE A 141 -14.23 -4.30 -13.72
C ILE A 141 -12.76 -3.87 -13.64
N ALA A 142 -12.05 -3.74 -14.76
CA ALA A 142 -10.65 -3.29 -14.78
C ALA A 142 -10.48 -1.88 -14.17
N LYS A 143 -11.40 -0.94 -14.46
CA LYS A 143 -11.42 0.38 -13.81
C LYS A 143 -11.59 0.26 -12.29
N TRP A 144 -12.50 -0.61 -11.85
CA TRP A 144 -12.73 -0.86 -10.43
C TRP A 144 -11.54 -1.52 -9.73
N GLU A 145 -10.83 -2.44 -10.38
CA GLU A 145 -9.60 -3.05 -9.86
C GLU A 145 -8.51 -2.01 -9.61
N TYR A 146 -8.31 -1.10 -10.57
CA TYR A 146 -7.37 0.00 -10.44
C TYR A 146 -7.77 0.99 -9.33
N ALA A 147 -9.05 1.41 -9.33
CA ALA A 147 -9.57 2.29 -8.29
C ALA A 147 -9.43 1.68 -6.90
N TRP A 148 -9.71 0.38 -6.78
CA TRP A 148 -9.56 -0.35 -5.52
C TRP A 148 -8.11 -0.38 -5.04
N ALA A 149 -7.14 -0.59 -5.94
CA ALA A 149 -5.73 -0.59 -5.56
C ALA A 149 -5.28 0.77 -5.00
N ILE A 150 -5.73 1.87 -5.61
CA ILE A 150 -5.46 3.23 -5.09
C ILE A 150 -6.13 3.44 -3.73
N LEU A 151 -7.41 3.08 -3.59
CA LEU A 151 -8.14 3.23 -2.33
C LEU A 151 -7.49 2.41 -1.22
N ALA A 152 -7.12 1.17 -1.48
CA ALA A 152 -6.44 0.31 -0.53
C ALA A 152 -5.06 0.88 -0.13
N ALA A 153 -4.26 1.35 -1.10
CA ALA A 153 -2.98 2.00 -0.82
C ALA A 153 -3.16 3.24 0.08
N SER A 154 -4.12 4.11 -0.26
CA SER A 154 -4.40 5.33 0.51
C SER A 154 -4.89 5.03 1.93
N PHE A 155 -5.70 3.98 2.11
CA PHE A 155 -6.20 3.54 3.39
C PHE A 155 -5.08 3.01 4.30
N TYR A 156 -4.22 2.13 3.81
CA TYR A 156 -3.11 1.63 4.63
C TYR A 156 -2.07 2.72 4.91
N LEU A 157 -1.83 3.62 3.95
CA LEU A 157 -0.95 4.78 4.17
C LEU A 157 -1.48 5.71 5.27
N SER A 158 -2.78 6.02 5.27
CA SER A 158 -3.37 6.85 6.32
C SER A 158 -3.27 6.20 7.71
N ARG A 159 -3.43 4.87 7.79
CA ARG A 159 -3.20 4.12 9.04
C ARG A 159 -1.76 4.21 9.52
N ILE A 160 -0.78 4.15 8.62
CA ILE A 160 0.64 4.33 8.98
C ILE A 160 0.86 5.73 9.56
N ILE A 161 0.35 6.77 8.89
CA ILE A 161 0.50 8.16 9.33
C ILE A 161 -0.10 8.35 10.74
N VAL A 162 -1.33 7.87 10.94
CA VAL A 162 -2.00 7.95 12.25
C VAL A 162 -1.25 7.13 13.30
N GLY A 163 -0.80 5.91 12.96
CA GLY A 163 -0.07 5.03 13.86
C GLY A 163 1.26 5.64 14.33
N LEU A 164 2.05 6.17 13.39
CA LEU A 164 3.30 6.88 13.68
C LEU A 164 3.04 8.15 14.50
N GLY A 165 2.04 8.95 14.11
CA GLY A 165 1.66 10.17 14.82
C GLY A 165 1.31 9.91 16.28
N SER A 166 0.48 8.89 16.55
CA SER A 166 0.12 8.50 17.91
C SER A 166 1.32 8.01 18.73
N MET A 167 2.27 7.28 18.12
CA MET A 167 3.48 6.83 18.82
C MET A 167 4.40 7.99 19.18
N VAL A 168 4.59 8.94 18.25
CA VAL A 168 5.38 10.16 18.50
C VAL A 168 4.72 10.99 19.60
N TYR A 169 3.40 11.16 19.56
CA TYR A 169 2.65 11.87 20.58
C TYR A 169 2.80 11.25 21.98
N GLU A 170 2.67 9.93 22.09
CA GLU A 170 2.86 9.21 23.35
C GLU A 170 4.28 9.26 23.89
N LYS A 171 5.29 9.28 23.00
CA LYS A 171 6.68 9.46 23.38
C LYS A 171 6.91 10.86 23.92
N GLY A 172 6.47 11.90 23.21
CA GLY A 172 6.57 13.28 23.65
C GLY A 172 5.88 13.53 25.00
N ARG A 173 4.71 12.92 25.23
CA ARG A 173 4.02 12.98 26.52
C ARG A 173 4.82 12.34 27.66
N ARG A 174 5.49 11.21 27.42
CA ARG A 174 6.34 10.53 28.41
C ARG A 174 7.61 11.31 28.71
N ASP A 175 8.27 11.83 27.68
CA ASP A 175 9.49 12.61 27.82
C ASP A 175 9.20 13.90 28.60
N GLY A 176 8.09 14.58 28.32
CA GLY A 176 7.63 15.76 29.08
C GLY A 176 7.32 15.45 30.55
N ALA A 177 6.61 14.35 30.83
CA ALA A 177 6.33 13.93 32.21
C ALA A 177 7.61 13.58 32.99
N THR A 178 8.61 13.01 32.30
CA THR A 178 9.91 12.67 32.91
C THR A 178 10.73 13.93 33.18
N ALA A 179 10.72 14.90 32.27
CA ALA A 179 11.36 16.20 32.45
C ALA A 179 10.75 16.96 33.66
N SER A 180 9.42 17.02 33.75
CA SER A 180 8.76 17.68 34.90
C SER A 180 9.01 16.97 36.23
N PHE A 181 9.08 15.63 36.24
CA PHE A 181 9.41 14.87 37.44
C PHE A 181 10.86 15.13 37.89
N ASN A 182 11.79 15.16 36.94
CA ASN A 182 13.19 15.44 37.23
C ASN A 182 13.36 16.87 37.78
N GLU A 183 12.71 17.86 37.18
CA GLU A 183 12.73 19.26 37.63
C GLU A 183 12.23 19.38 39.08
N TRP A 184 11.05 18.84 39.39
CA TRP A 184 10.53 18.79 40.77
C TRP A 184 11.49 18.07 41.74
N HIS A 185 12.10 16.96 41.32
CA HIS A 185 13.04 16.21 42.15
C HIS A 185 14.35 16.98 42.42
N TRP A 186 14.84 17.78 41.48
CA TRP A 186 16.00 18.65 41.66
C TRP A 186 15.69 19.85 42.54
N GLU A 187 14.54 20.52 42.33
CA GLU A 187 14.09 21.61 43.20
C GLU A 187 13.91 21.15 44.64
N GLY A 188 13.27 19.99 44.88
CA GLY A 188 13.12 19.43 46.21
C GLY A 188 14.45 19.15 46.91
N ARG A 189 15.46 18.64 46.19
CA ARG A 189 16.82 18.44 46.74
C ARG A 189 17.55 19.75 47.01
N ALA A 190 17.35 20.77 46.17
CA ALA A 190 17.92 22.09 46.38
C ALA A 190 17.31 22.80 47.60
N VAL A 191 16.01 22.64 47.85
CA VAL A 191 15.37 23.16 49.08
C VAL A 191 15.92 22.45 50.33
N MET A 192 16.30 21.18 50.21
CA MET A 192 16.86 20.38 51.29
C MET A 192 18.38 20.56 51.48
N SER A 193 19.02 21.49 50.77
CA SER A 193 20.47 21.74 50.86
C SER A 193 20.79 23.22 50.71
N TYR A 194 21.57 23.80 51.62
CA TYR A 194 21.97 25.21 51.57
C TYR A 194 23.49 25.34 51.39
N LYS A 195 23.97 26.48 50.87
CA LYS A 195 25.41 26.78 50.81
C LYS A 195 25.90 27.35 52.14
N ASP A 196 26.86 26.68 52.74
CA ASP A 196 27.65 27.16 53.87
C ASP A 196 28.45 28.44 53.49
N ALA A 197 28.90 29.21 54.47
CA ALA A 197 29.86 30.30 54.32
C ALA A 197 31.15 29.90 53.57
N ASP A 198 31.54 28.63 53.64
CA ASP A 198 32.69 28.06 52.93
C ASP A 198 32.39 27.75 51.45
N GLY A 199 31.12 27.85 51.05
CA GLY A 199 30.64 27.60 49.69
C GLY A 199 30.26 26.15 49.39
N GLU A 200 30.39 25.23 50.35
CA GLU A 200 29.95 23.84 50.23
C GLU A 200 28.43 23.68 50.44
N PHE A 201 27.83 22.73 49.72
CA PHE A 201 26.39 22.40 49.87
C PHE A 201 26.18 21.44 51.04
N VAL A 202 25.42 21.87 52.05
CA VAL A 202 25.16 21.13 53.29
C VAL A 202 23.66 20.79 53.40
N PRO A 203 23.28 19.53 53.70
CA PRO A 203 21.87 19.14 53.85
C PRO A 203 21.19 19.85 55.02
N VAL A 204 19.92 20.22 54.85
CA VAL A 204 19.08 20.82 55.90
C VAL A 204 18.80 19.75 56.97
N PRO A 205 19.15 20.00 58.25
CA PRO A 205 18.98 19.03 59.31
C PRO A 205 17.49 18.79 59.61
N ALA A 206 17.14 17.53 59.89
CA ALA A 206 15.76 17.04 59.98
C ALA A 206 14.95 17.60 61.17
N ASP A 207 15.59 18.34 62.08
CA ASP A 207 14.98 19.04 63.21
C ASP A 207 14.38 20.41 62.83
N ARG A 208 14.64 20.88 61.59
CA ARG A 208 14.18 22.18 61.07
C ARG A 208 13.15 22.10 59.93
N LEU A 209 12.68 20.90 59.59
CA LEU A 209 11.55 20.65 58.68
C LEU A 209 10.26 20.46 59.48
#